data_AF-A0AAV4FH06-F1
#
_entry.id   AF-A0AAV4FH06-F1
#
_cell.length_a   1.000
_cell.length_b   1.000
_cell.length_c   1.000
_cell.angle_alpha   90.00
_cell.angle_beta   90.00
_cell.angle_gamma   90.00
#
_symmetry.space_group_name_H-M   'P 1'
#
loop_
_entity.id
_entity.type
_entity.pdbx_description
1 polymer ?
#
loop_
_entity_poly.entity_id
_entity_poly.type
_entity_poly.pdbx_seq_one_letter_code
_entity_poly.pdbx_strand_id
1 'polypeptide(L)'
;MYQTCIKLSSILTYGCETWTLLADTERRIQAFENKCLRKLLRISYKDHVTNESVRELVVAYVGPQEPLLATVKRRKLAWFGHVTRHDSLSKTIFQGTVEGKRRRGRQRKAWCDNIKEWTGMAMYELVRYRLRLGSYSGTVGELNEYAGMTYHNNMAFSTYDRDNDAWRAGSCAVTWHGGWWYRDCHSANLNGQWGLRSGQGVRWYTERDILYPSFTEMKIRRV
;
A
#
# COMPACT_ATOMS: atom_id res chain seq x y z
N MET A 1 30.03 -14.43 0.31
CA MET A 1 29.37 -14.51 -1.01
C MET A 1 27.92 -14.00 -0.97
N TYR A 2 27.11 -14.42 0.01
CA TYR A 2 25.76 -13.86 0.24
C TYR A 2 25.76 -12.36 0.56
N GLN A 3 26.70 -11.89 1.40
CA GLN A 3 26.96 -10.45 1.66
C GLN A 3 27.19 -9.63 0.36
N THR A 4 27.82 -10.24 -0.65
CA THR A 4 28.14 -9.60 -1.93
C THR A 4 26.89 -9.46 -2.79
N CYS A 5 25.99 -10.45 -2.78
CA CYS A 5 24.69 -10.36 -3.45
C CYS A 5 23.81 -9.30 -2.80
N ILE A 6 23.79 -9.20 -1.47
CA ILE A 6 23.07 -8.13 -0.74
C ILE A 6 23.59 -6.74 -1.14
N LYS A 7 24.92 -6.54 -1.18
CA LYS A 7 25.53 -5.27 -1.59
C LYS A 7 25.24 -4.90 -3.04
N LEU A 8 25.19 -5.89 -3.95
CA LEU A 8 24.82 -5.64 -5.35
C LEU A 8 23.35 -5.25 -5.47
N SER A 9 22.46 -5.87 -4.67
CA SER A 9 21.04 -5.50 -4.61
C SER A 9 20.83 -4.09 -4.07
N SER A 10 21.60 -3.63 -3.09
CA SER A 10 21.47 -2.26 -2.56
C SER A 10 21.88 -1.19 -3.59
N ILE A 11 22.93 -1.45 -4.38
CA ILE A 11 23.37 -0.55 -5.46
C ILE A 11 22.34 -0.53 -6.59
N LEU A 12 21.86 -1.71 -7.02
CA LEU A 12 20.90 -1.81 -8.12
C LEU A 12 19.55 -1.17 -7.77
N THR A 13 19.14 -1.21 -6.50
CA THR A 13 17.88 -0.62 -6.04
C THR A 13 17.99 0.84 -5.65
N TYR A 14 19.15 1.48 -5.85
CA TYR A 14 19.32 2.90 -5.59
C TYR A 14 18.45 3.74 -6.55
N GLY A 15 17.59 4.59 -5.99
CA GLY A 15 16.71 5.47 -6.78
C GLY A 15 15.63 4.74 -7.58
N CYS A 16 15.40 3.45 -7.31
CA CYS A 16 14.43 2.64 -8.06
C CYS A 16 12.98 3.14 -7.90
N GLU A 17 12.72 3.96 -6.87
CA GLU A 17 11.44 4.63 -6.65
C GLU A 17 11.01 5.49 -7.83
N THR A 18 11.98 6.06 -8.56
CA THR A 18 11.72 7.01 -9.66
C THR A 18 11.54 6.31 -11.02
N TRP A 19 11.81 5.01 -11.11
CA TRP A 19 11.78 4.30 -12.38
C TRP A 19 10.35 4.09 -12.88
N THR A 20 10.15 4.24 -14.20
CA THR A 20 8.95 3.73 -14.86
C THR A 20 9.21 2.29 -15.28
N LEU A 21 8.60 1.32 -14.58
CA LEU A 21 8.83 -0.10 -14.84
C LEU A 21 8.04 -0.54 -16.08
N LEU A 22 8.79 -0.81 -17.15
CA LEU A 22 8.32 -1.47 -18.36
C LEU A 22 8.48 -2.98 -18.21
N ALA A 23 7.72 -3.76 -18.99
CA ALA A 23 7.84 -5.22 -19.00
C ALA A 23 9.26 -5.71 -19.34
N ASP A 24 10.00 -4.96 -20.15
CA ASP A 24 11.41 -5.26 -20.43
C ASP A 24 12.33 -5.01 -19.22
N THR A 25 12.12 -3.91 -18.51
CA THR A 25 12.86 -3.59 -17.28
C THR A 25 12.60 -4.65 -16.20
N GLU A 26 11.35 -5.08 -16.04
CA GLU A 26 11.00 -6.15 -15.09
C GLU A 26 11.69 -7.47 -15.46
N ARG A 27 11.68 -7.85 -16.75
CA ARG A 27 12.41 -9.04 -17.24
C ARG A 27 13.91 -8.95 -16.99
N ARG A 28 14.52 -7.78 -17.20
CA ARG A 28 15.95 -7.55 -16.93
C ARG A 28 16.30 -7.68 -15.44
N ILE A 29 15.46 -7.15 -14.56
CA ILE A 29 15.63 -7.27 -13.10
C ILE A 29 15.58 -8.74 -12.68
N GLN A 30 14.58 -9.49 -13.16
CA GLN A 30 14.43 -10.92 -12.85
C GLN A 30 15.60 -11.75 -13.42
N ALA A 31 16.05 -11.45 -14.64
CA ALA A 31 17.19 -12.14 -15.24
C ALA A 31 18.49 -11.89 -14.47
N PHE A 32 18.71 -10.65 -14.02
CA PHE A 32 19.84 -10.31 -13.16
C PHE A 32 19.80 -11.07 -11.84
N GLU A 33 18.65 -11.06 -11.15
CA GLU A 33 18.45 -11.80 -9.91
C GLU A 33 18.76 -13.29 -10.09
N ASN A 34 18.16 -13.94 -11.09
CA ASN A 34 18.40 -15.35 -11.38
C ASN A 34 19.87 -15.64 -11.73
N LYS A 35 20.59 -14.71 -12.39
CA LYS A 35 22.03 -14.82 -12.65
C LYS A 35 22.84 -14.76 -11.35
N CYS A 36 22.48 -13.89 -10.43
CA CYS A 36 23.10 -13.79 -9.11
C CYS A 36 22.86 -15.04 -8.26
N LEU A 37 21.62 -15.56 -8.23
CA LEU A 37 21.27 -16.77 -7.48
C LEU A 37 22.01 -18.00 -8.01
N ARG A 38 22.09 -18.19 -9.33
CA ARG A 38 22.87 -19.28 -9.93
C ARG A 38 24.36 -19.20 -9.57
N LYS A 39 24.94 -18.01 -9.61
CA LYS A 39 26.34 -17.81 -9.18
C LYS A 39 26.55 -18.13 -7.70
N LEU A 40 25.60 -17.78 -6.84
CA LEU A 40 25.66 -18.08 -5.40
C LEU A 40 25.69 -19.60 -5.15
N LEU A 41 24.86 -20.36 -5.85
CA LEU A 41 24.78 -21.82 -5.75
C LEU A 41 25.79 -22.57 -6.64
N ARG A 42 26.64 -21.85 -7.39
CA ARG A 42 27.59 -22.42 -8.35
C ARG A 42 26.95 -23.31 -9.43
N ILE A 43 25.72 -23.00 -9.81
CA ILE A 43 24.97 -23.73 -10.85
C ILE A 43 25.41 -23.22 -12.23
N SER A 44 25.86 -24.14 -13.08
CA SER A 44 26.21 -23.91 -14.47
C SER A 44 24.97 -23.94 -15.36
N TYR A 45 25.06 -23.31 -16.53
CA TYR A 45 24.00 -23.41 -17.54
C TYR A 45 23.84 -24.85 -18.08
N LYS A 46 24.90 -25.66 -18.00
CA LYS A 46 24.92 -27.08 -18.43
C LYS A 46 24.14 -27.99 -17.51
N ASP A 47 23.84 -27.53 -16.29
CA ASP A 47 23.13 -28.34 -15.30
C ASP A 47 21.61 -28.38 -15.59
N HIS A 48 21.14 -27.59 -16.57
CA HIS A 48 19.75 -27.51 -17.01
C HIS A 48 18.72 -27.30 -15.87
N VAL A 49 19.13 -26.63 -14.79
CA VAL A 49 18.28 -26.35 -13.62
C VAL A 49 17.35 -25.16 -13.90
N THR A 50 16.06 -25.36 -13.63
CA THR A 50 15.00 -24.35 -13.78
C THR A 50 15.18 -23.17 -12.82
N ASN A 51 14.54 -22.03 -13.11
CA ASN A 51 14.63 -20.86 -12.23
C ASN A 51 13.92 -21.11 -10.90
N GLU A 52 12.85 -21.90 -10.93
CA GLU A 52 12.03 -22.29 -9.79
C GLU A 52 12.86 -23.12 -8.81
N SER A 53 13.53 -24.17 -9.30
CA SER A 53 14.38 -25.02 -8.46
C SER A 53 15.59 -24.26 -7.89
N VAL A 54 16.18 -23.32 -8.66
CA VAL A 54 17.23 -22.43 -8.12
C VAL A 54 16.71 -21.62 -6.93
N ARG A 55 15.48 -21.10 -6.99
CA ARG A 55 14.89 -20.32 -5.88
C ARG A 55 14.58 -21.19 -4.67
N GLU A 56 14.03 -22.39 -4.89
CA GLU A 56 13.76 -23.36 -3.81
C GLU A 56 15.04 -23.74 -3.06
N LEU A 57 16.13 -24.00 -3.78
CA LEU A 57 17.43 -24.29 -3.17
C LEU A 57 17.93 -23.09 -2.35
N VAL A 58 17.84 -21.86 -2.88
CA VAL A 58 18.25 -20.66 -2.12
C VAL A 58 17.43 -20.53 -0.84
N VAL A 59 16.13 -20.77 -0.89
CA VAL A 59 15.26 -20.74 0.31
C VAL A 59 15.67 -21.82 1.31
N ALA A 60 16.03 -23.02 0.86
CA ALA A 60 16.50 -24.09 1.74
C ALA A 60 17.85 -23.77 2.42
N TYR A 61 18.80 -23.16 1.71
CA TYR A 61 20.14 -22.88 2.26
C TYR A 61 20.25 -21.57 3.02
N VAL A 62 19.50 -20.53 2.61
CA VAL A 62 19.67 -19.15 3.13
C VAL A 62 18.40 -18.63 3.80
N GLY A 63 17.28 -19.35 3.69
CA GLY A 63 15.98 -18.91 4.16
C GLY A 63 15.22 -18.05 3.14
N PRO A 64 13.97 -17.72 3.46
CA PRO A 64 13.09 -16.97 2.56
C PRO A 64 13.64 -15.57 2.29
N GLN A 65 13.68 -15.17 1.02
CA GLN A 65 14.12 -13.85 0.57
C GLN A 65 13.02 -13.16 -0.21
N GLU A 66 12.87 -11.85 -0.01
CA GLU A 66 12.00 -11.03 -0.86
C GLU A 66 12.63 -10.92 -2.26
N PRO A 67 11.90 -11.24 -3.35
CA PRO A 67 12.41 -11.05 -4.69
C PRO A 67 12.75 -9.57 -4.96
N LEU A 68 13.81 -9.32 -5.72
CA LEU A 68 14.30 -7.97 -6.00
C LEU A 68 13.20 -7.06 -6.59
N LEU A 69 12.39 -7.61 -7.49
CA LEU A 69 11.27 -6.87 -8.08
C LEU A 69 10.22 -6.47 -7.03
N ALA A 70 9.96 -7.31 -6.03
CA ALA A 70 9.03 -6.99 -4.94
C ALA A 70 9.59 -5.85 -4.08
N THR A 71 10.89 -5.85 -3.77
CA THR A 71 11.54 -4.74 -3.07
C THR A 71 11.42 -3.42 -3.85
N VAL A 72 11.64 -3.43 -5.17
CA VAL A 72 11.46 -2.22 -6.01
C VAL A 72 10.02 -1.72 -5.97
N LYS A 73 9.03 -2.61 -6.15
CA LYS A 73 7.61 -2.26 -6.08
C LYS A 73 7.24 -1.66 -4.72
N ARG A 74 7.73 -2.27 -3.64
CA ARG A 74 7.51 -1.80 -2.26
C ARG A 74 8.09 -0.41 -2.02
N ARG A 75 9.34 -0.15 -2.42
CA ARG A 75 9.99 1.16 -2.28
C ARG A 75 9.26 2.23 -3.09
N LYS A 76 8.88 1.91 -4.33
CA LYS A 76 8.12 2.81 -5.20
C LYS A 76 6.74 3.16 -4.61
N LEU A 77 6.02 2.19 -4.05
CA LEU A 77 4.74 2.43 -3.35
C LEU A 77 4.92 3.24 -2.05
N ALA A 78 5.97 2.98 -1.29
CA ALA A 78 6.27 3.76 -0.08
C ALA A 78 6.57 5.23 -0.43
N TRP A 79 7.35 5.47 -1.48
CA TRP A 79 7.63 6.81 -1.97
C TRP A 79 6.39 7.50 -2.53
N PHE A 80 5.55 6.79 -3.29
CA PHE A 80 4.24 7.30 -3.70
C PHE A 80 3.44 7.80 -2.50
N GLY A 81 3.32 6.95 -1.47
CA GLY A 81 2.60 7.30 -0.25
C GLY A 81 3.20 8.51 0.48
N HIS A 82 4.53 8.66 0.48
CA HIS A 82 5.19 9.83 1.06
C HIS A 82 4.84 11.11 0.27
N VAL A 83 4.93 11.06 -1.06
CA VAL A 83 4.62 12.19 -1.94
C VAL A 83 3.15 12.61 -1.83
N THR A 84 2.21 11.67 -1.74
CA THR A 84 0.78 12.01 -1.64
C THR A 84 0.39 12.60 -0.28
N ARG A 85 1.17 12.36 0.76
CA ARG A 85 0.98 12.99 2.08
C ARG A 85 1.42 14.44 2.07
N HIS A 86 2.62 14.74 1.57
CA HIS A 86 3.19 16.08 1.59
C HIS A 86 2.63 16.99 0.49
N ASP A 87 2.36 18.25 0.81
CA ASP A 87 2.03 19.24 -0.21
C ASP A 87 3.30 19.72 -0.89
N SER A 88 3.58 19.19 -2.09
CA SER A 88 4.83 19.41 -2.81
C SER A 88 4.58 19.47 -4.30
N LEU A 89 5.50 20.09 -5.06
CA LEU A 89 5.43 20.11 -6.52
C LEU A 89 5.29 18.70 -7.10
N SER A 90 5.96 17.70 -6.52
CA SER A 90 5.86 16.29 -6.92
C SER A 90 4.42 15.79 -6.85
N LYS A 91 3.68 16.11 -5.78
CA LYS A 91 2.26 15.77 -5.63
C LYS A 91 1.41 16.43 -6.70
N THR A 92 1.64 17.72 -6.96
CA THR A 92 0.94 18.47 -8.01
C THR A 92 1.20 17.89 -9.39
N ILE A 93 2.44 17.47 -9.69
CA ILE A 93 2.79 16.81 -10.95
C ILE A 93 2.10 15.44 -11.08
N PHE A 94 1.98 14.67 -10.00
CA PHE A 94 1.30 13.37 -10.05
C PHE A 94 -0.22 13.47 -10.21
N GLN A 95 -0.83 14.48 -9.61
CA GLN A 95 -2.29 14.68 -9.61
C GLN A 95 -2.76 15.55 -10.76
N GLY A 96 -1.89 16.42 -11.27
CA GLY A 96 -2.17 17.37 -12.31
C GLY A 96 -2.43 16.69 -13.65
N THR A 97 -3.47 17.13 -14.32
CA THR A 97 -3.71 16.84 -15.74
C THR A 97 -3.35 18.07 -16.56
N VAL A 98 -2.54 17.91 -17.59
CA VAL A 98 -2.24 18.98 -18.53
C VAL A 98 -3.35 19.03 -19.58
N GLU A 99 -3.89 20.22 -19.83
CA GLU A 99 -4.86 20.43 -20.90
C GLU A 99 -4.23 20.12 -22.26
N GLY A 100 -4.94 19.33 -23.07
CA GLY A 100 -4.49 18.94 -24.39
C GLY A 100 -4.84 17.52 -24.76
N LYS A 101 -4.71 17.21 -26.05
CA LYS A 101 -4.93 15.86 -26.57
C LYS A 101 -3.60 15.10 -26.60
N ARG A 102 -3.63 13.84 -26.16
CA ARG A 102 -2.49 12.92 -26.34
C ARG A 102 -2.29 12.63 -27.82
N ARG A 103 -1.04 12.40 -28.24
CA ARG A 103 -0.71 12.02 -29.62
C ARG A 103 -1.45 10.74 -30.00
N ARG A 104 -1.94 10.64 -31.24
CA ARG A 104 -2.61 9.44 -31.76
C ARG A 104 -1.62 8.26 -31.80
N GLY A 105 -2.05 7.08 -31.36
CA GLY A 105 -1.23 5.85 -31.30
C GLY A 105 -1.02 5.31 -29.88
N ARG A 106 -0.10 4.35 -29.74
CA ARG A 106 0.23 3.70 -28.47
C ARG A 106 0.83 4.71 -27.50
N GLN A 107 0.16 4.93 -26.38
CA GLN A 107 0.65 5.82 -25.33
C GLN A 107 1.88 5.23 -24.64
N ARG A 108 2.84 6.07 -24.31
CA ARG A 108 3.95 5.69 -23.43
C ARG A 108 3.41 5.44 -22.02
N LYS A 109 3.91 4.38 -21.39
CA LYS A 109 3.60 4.08 -19.99
C LYS A 109 4.16 5.19 -19.10
N ALA A 110 3.33 5.78 -18.26
CA ALA A 110 3.74 6.75 -17.27
C ALA A 110 4.13 6.05 -15.96
N TRP A 111 4.88 6.76 -15.12
CA TRP A 111 5.28 6.26 -13.80
C TRP A 111 4.06 5.86 -12.95
N CYS A 112 2.98 6.66 -13.02
CA CYS A 112 1.75 6.45 -12.26
C CYS A 112 0.92 5.26 -12.76
N ASP A 113 1.11 4.84 -14.00
CA ASP A 113 0.41 3.67 -14.55
C ASP A 113 0.89 2.39 -13.85
N ASN A 114 2.16 2.33 -13.42
CA ASN A 114 2.63 1.22 -12.57
C ASN A 114 1.81 1.10 -11.27
N ILE A 115 1.56 2.23 -10.60
CA ILE A 115 0.83 2.24 -9.32
C ILE A 115 -0.61 1.78 -9.54
N LYS A 116 -1.27 2.31 -10.58
CA LYS A 116 -2.65 1.93 -10.93
C LYS A 116 -2.76 0.44 -11.27
N GLU A 117 -1.85 -0.08 -12.08
CA GLU A 117 -1.84 -1.51 -12.46
C GLU A 117 -1.61 -2.43 -11.25
N TRP A 118 -0.68 -2.08 -10.36
CA TRP A 118 -0.36 -2.94 -9.21
C TRP A 118 -1.42 -2.91 -8.11
N THR A 119 -2.15 -1.79 -7.98
CA THR A 119 -3.19 -1.63 -6.97
C THR A 119 -4.59 -1.94 -7.51
N GLY A 120 -4.79 -1.90 -8.83
CA GLY A 120 -6.11 -1.99 -9.45
C GLY A 120 -6.99 -0.76 -9.19
N MET A 121 -6.43 0.34 -8.69
CA MET A 121 -7.18 1.52 -8.23
C MET A 121 -6.92 2.76 -9.10
N ALA A 122 -7.90 3.65 -9.15
CA ALA A 122 -7.73 4.94 -9.79
C ALA A 122 -6.86 5.90 -8.94
N MET A 123 -6.19 6.84 -9.60
CA MET A 123 -5.26 7.76 -8.91
C MET A 123 -5.96 8.59 -7.81
N TYR A 124 -7.18 9.05 -8.06
CA TYR A 124 -7.94 9.84 -7.09
C TYR A 124 -8.32 9.02 -5.84
N GLU A 125 -8.51 7.70 -5.96
CA GLU A 125 -8.78 6.81 -4.83
C GLU A 125 -7.51 6.56 -3.99
N LEU A 126 -6.38 6.39 -4.67
CA LEU A 126 -5.07 6.17 -4.05
C LEU A 126 -4.60 7.40 -3.26
N VAL A 127 -4.78 8.59 -3.82
CA VAL A 127 -4.39 9.87 -3.17
C VAL A 127 -5.17 10.13 -1.89
N ARG A 128 -6.43 9.69 -1.85
CA ARG A 128 -7.33 9.84 -0.70
C ARG A 128 -7.34 8.62 0.22
N TYR A 129 -6.44 7.65 -0.01
CA TYR A 129 -6.31 6.42 0.77
C TYR A 129 -7.64 5.70 1.00
N ARG A 130 -8.47 5.59 -0.03
CA ARG A 130 -9.84 5.05 0.12
C ARG A 130 -9.84 3.63 0.71
N LEU A 131 -10.64 3.39 1.74
CA LEU A 131 -10.83 2.07 2.34
C LEU A 131 -11.69 1.19 1.42
N ARG A 132 -11.26 -0.05 1.20
CA ARG A 132 -12.05 -1.09 0.53
C ARG A 132 -12.02 -2.33 1.41
N LEU A 133 -13.19 -2.74 1.89
CA LEU A 133 -13.36 -3.94 2.68
C LEU A 133 -13.94 -5.06 1.83
N GLY A 134 -13.49 -6.30 2.10
CA GLY A 134 -14.12 -7.50 1.59
C GLY A 134 -15.23 -7.99 2.51
N SER A 135 -15.55 -9.29 2.42
CA SER A 135 -16.51 -9.93 3.31
C SER A 135 -16.01 -9.94 4.76
N TYR A 136 -16.91 -9.65 5.70
CA TYR A 136 -16.61 -9.72 7.12
C TYR A 136 -16.72 -11.14 7.67
N SER A 137 -15.82 -11.50 8.58
CA SER A 137 -15.91 -12.68 9.44
C SER A 137 -15.33 -12.32 10.81
N GLY A 138 -16.07 -12.56 11.89
CA GLY A 138 -15.62 -12.23 13.23
C GLY A 138 -16.72 -12.34 14.29
N THR A 139 -16.35 -12.04 15.53
CA THR A 139 -17.19 -12.18 16.74
C THR A 139 -17.65 -10.86 17.34
N VAL A 140 -17.29 -9.71 16.73
CA VAL A 140 -17.55 -8.36 17.27
C VAL A 140 -19.00 -7.90 16.98
N GLY A 141 -19.92 -8.86 16.85
CA GLY A 141 -21.33 -8.67 16.48
C GLY A 141 -21.61 -8.89 14.99
N GLU A 142 -22.88 -9.15 14.64
CA GLU A 142 -23.34 -9.03 13.26
C GLU A 142 -23.15 -7.56 12.84
N LEU A 143 -22.50 -7.33 11.70
CA LEU A 143 -22.25 -5.98 11.20
C LEU A 143 -23.29 -5.63 10.15
N ASN A 144 -24.29 -4.82 10.49
CA ASN A 144 -25.04 -4.07 9.49
C ASN A 144 -24.21 -2.92 8.90
N GLU A 145 -24.76 -2.22 7.88
CA GLU A 145 -24.04 -1.13 7.18
C GLU A 145 -23.55 -0.01 8.13
N TYR A 146 -24.16 0.14 9.31
CA TYR A 146 -23.88 1.22 10.25
C TYR A 146 -22.94 0.83 11.40
N ALA A 147 -22.52 -0.45 11.48
CA ALA A 147 -21.70 -0.96 12.56
C ALA A 147 -20.23 -1.17 12.14
N GLY A 148 -19.32 -0.99 13.10
CA GLY A 148 -17.90 -1.30 12.96
C GLY A 148 -17.24 -0.69 11.72
N MET A 149 -16.41 -1.47 11.03
CA MET A 149 -15.69 -1.01 9.84
C MET A 149 -16.56 -0.89 8.59
N THR A 150 -17.71 -1.57 8.52
CA THR A 150 -18.57 -1.59 7.33
C THR A 150 -19.05 -0.19 6.95
N TYR A 151 -19.40 0.62 7.94
CA TYR A 151 -19.82 2.02 7.77
C TYR A 151 -18.77 2.89 7.07
N HIS A 152 -17.49 2.54 7.22
CA HIS A 152 -16.35 3.27 6.67
C HIS A 152 -15.95 2.76 5.27
N ASN A 153 -16.63 1.73 4.75
CA ASN A 153 -16.30 1.18 3.45
C ASN A 153 -16.47 2.23 2.34
N ASN A 154 -15.52 2.29 1.42
CA ASN A 154 -15.41 3.30 0.35
C ASN A 154 -15.16 4.74 0.83
N MET A 155 -14.94 4.98 2.11
CA MET A 155 -14.60 6.31 2.61
C MET A 155 -13.14 6.65 2.37
N ALA A 156 -12.87 7.94 2.17
CA ALA A 156 -11.53 8.48 2.07
C ALA A 156 -10.97 8.71 3.48
N PHE A 157 -9.64 8.67 3.60
CA PHE A 157 -8.98 8.97 4.87
C PHE A 157 -8.92 10.49 5.08
N SER A 158 -9.40 10.95 6.23
CA SER A 158 -9.30 12.36 6.65
C SER A 158 -8.38 12.49 7.84
N THR A 159 -7.66 13.60 7.91
CA THR A 159 -6.77 13.99 9.01
C THR A 159 -7.10 15.41 9.44
N TYR A 160 -6.54 15.86 10.56
CA TYR A 160 -6.77 17.20 11.11
C TYR A 160 -6.55 18.33 10.07
N ASP A 161 -5.59 18.15 9.17
CA ASP A 161 -5.17 19.10 8.13
C ASP A 161 -5.76 18.79 6.74
N ARG A 162 -6.49 17.69 6.57
CA ARG A 162 -7.06 17.29 5.28
C ARG A 162 -8.43 16.64 5.46
N ASP A 163 -9.44 17.43 5.11
CA ASP A 163 -10.83 17.00 5.12
C ASP A 163 -11.21 16.27 3.82
N ASN A 164 -11.52 14.98 3.94
CA ASN A 164 -12.09 14.16 2.86
C ASN A 164 -13.38 13.45 3.32
N ASP A 165 -13.97 13.89 4.44
CA ASP A 165 -15.18 13.27 4.96
C ASP A 165 -16.43 13.86 4.29
N ALA A 166 -17.62 13.32 4.61
CA ALA A 166 -18.87 13.73 3.99
C ALA A 166 -19.59 14.84 4.78
N TRP A 167 -19.06 15.24 5.94
CA TRP A 167 -19.71 16.21 6.80
C TRP A 167 -19.47 17.62 6.27
N ARG A 168 -20.55 18.32 5.90
CA ARG A 168 -20.42 19.65 5.26
C ARG A 168 -20.24 20.80 6.23
N ALA A 169 -20.60 20.61 7.50
CA ALA A 169 -20.65 21.69 8.49
C ALA A 169 -19.38 21.78 9.35
N GLY A 170 -18.45 20.83 9.21
CA GLY A 170 -17.22 20.76 9.97
C GLY A 170 -16.37 19.58 9.50
N SER A 171 -15.30 19.29 10.23
CA SER A 171 -14.43 18.15 9.92
C SER A 171 -14.47 17.12 11.05
N CYS A 172 -14.75 15.87 10.70
CA CYS A 172 -14.81 14.78 11.65
C CYS A 172 -13.45 14.54 12.32
N ALA A 173 -12.35 14.68 11.57
CA ALA A 173 -11.00 14.50 12.10
C ALA A 173 -10.63 15.57 13.13
N VAL A 174 -11.16 16.79 13.00
CA VAL A 174 -10.96 17.89 13.96
C VAL A 174 -11.80 17.68 15.21
N THR A 175 -13.08 17.33 15.06
CA THR A 175 -14.01 17.18 16.19
C THR A 175 -13.77 15.91 17.00
N TRP A 176 -13.52 14.79 16.32
CA TRP A 176 -13.44 13.46 16.93
C TRP A 176 -12.02 12.92 17.10
N HIS A 177 -11.02 13.68 16.66
CA HIS A 177 -9.59 13.39 16.79
C HIS A 177 -9.10 12.10 16.12
N GLY A 178 -7.88 12.15 15.62
CA GLY A 178 -7.25 11.02 14.93
C GLY A 178 -7.61 10.97 13.44
N GLY A 179 -6.67 10.46 12.65
CA GLY A 179 -6.91 10.22 11.23
C GLY A 179 -7.73 8.96 11.04
N TRP A 180 -8.81 9.03 10.27
CA TRP A 180 -9.69 7.88 10.04
C TRP A 180 -10.41 7.97 8.70
N TRP A 181 -11.00 6.84 8.28
CA TRP A 181 -11.87 6.77 7.10
C TRP A 181 -13.28 7.30 7.41
N TYR A 182 -13.39 8.55 7.82
CA TYR A 182 -14.65 9.14 8.25
C TYR A 182 -15.68 9.22 7.10
N ARG A 183 -16.95 8.95 7.45
CA ARG A 183 -18.14 9.22 6.61
C ARG A 183 -18.82 10.49 7.11
N ASP A 184 -19.71 10.36 8.09
CA ASP A 184 -20.42 11.48 8.74
C ASP A 184 -20.76 11.11 10.19
N CYS A 185 -19.84 10.83 11.12
CA CYS A 185 -18.39 10.84 11.10
C CYS A 185 -17.82 9.43 11.24
N HIS A 186 -18.07 8.76 12.37
CA HIS A 186 -17.58 7.40 12.58
C HIS A 186 -18.51 6.54 13.44
N SER A 187 -18.60 5.26 13.06
CA SER A 187 -19.09 4.16 13.90
C SER A 187 -17.94 3.58 14.74
N ALA A 188 -16.71 3.65 14.27
CA ALA A 188 -15.51 3.14 14.94
C ALA A 188 -14.35 4.09 14.66
N ASN A 189 -13.51 4.33 15.66
CA ASN A 189 -12.29 5.10 15.50
C ASN A 189 -11.21 4.46 16.37
N LEU A 190 -10.28 3.73 15.75
CA LEU A 190 -9.16 3.11 16.45
C LEU A 190 -8.00 4.07 16.69
N ASN A 191 -8.01 5.23 16.02
CA ASN A 191 -7.00 6.28 16.12
C ASN A 191 -7.45 7.45 17.01
N GLY A 192 -8.57 7.31 17.71
CA GLY A 192 -9.06 8.27 18.68
C GLY A 192 -8.15 8.38 19.91
N GLN A 193 -8.49 9.29 20.82
CA GLN A 193 -7.70 9.51 22.03
C GLN A 193 -7.78 8.30 22.97
N TRP A 194 -6.61 7.86 23.47
CA TRP A 194 -6.53 6.69 24.33
C TRP A 194 -7.12 6.94 25.73
N GLY A 195 -7.83 5.95 26.28
CA GLY A 195 -8.40 6.03 27.64
C GLY A 195 -9.64 6.91 27.80
N LEU A 196 -10.06 7.61 26.74
CA LEU A 196 -11.24 8.47 26.78
C LEU A 196 -12.50 7.69 26.41
N ARG A 197 -13.49 7.66 27.31
CA ARG A 197 -14.80 7.02 27.07
C ARG A 197 -15.81 7.99 26.48
N SER A 198 -15.48 8.56 25.32
CA SER A 198 -16.34 9.50 24.58
C SER A 198 -16.24 9.26 23.08
N GLY A 199 -16.99 10.02 22.27
CA GLY A 199 -16.87 9.97 20.82
C GLY A 199 -15.48 10.37 20.28
N GLN A 200 -14.67 11.07 21.07
CA GLN A 200 -13.30 11.47 20.72
C GLN A 200 -12.26 10.38 21.03
N GLY A 201 -12.66 9.37 21.80
CA GLY A 201 -11.78 8.30 22.23
C GLY A 201 -11.74 7.12 21.27
N VAL A 202 -10.87 6.15 21.58
CA VAL A 202 -10.86 4.87 20.90
C VAL A 202 -12.16 4.13 21.17
N ARG A 203 -12.94 3.88 20.12
CA ARG A 203 -14.26 3.25 20.24
C ARG A 203 -14.66 2.41 19.04
N TRP A 204 -15.60 1.50 19.29
CA TRP A 204 -16.19 0.63 18.27
C TRP A 204 -17.69 0.43 18.51
N TYR A 205 -18.51 0.93 17.59
CA TYR A 205 -19.95 0.73 17.61
C TYR A 205 -20.31 -0.65 17.08
N THR A 206 -21.10 -1.38 17.87
CA THR A 206 -21.74 -2.63 17.49
C THR A 206 -23.25 -2.40 17.45
N GLU A 207 -24.03 -3.36 16.94
CA GLU A 207 -25.49 -3.23 16.91
C GLU A 207 -26.13 -3.05 18.29
N ARG A 208 -25.45 -3.51 19.35
CA ARG A 208 -25.99 -3.56 20.71
C ARG A 208 -25.38 -2.54 21.65
N ASP A 209 -24.10 -2.19 21.48
CA ASP A 209 -23.36 -1.35 22.41
C ASP A 209 -22.14 -0.65 21.77
N ILE A 210 -21.57 0.32 22.49
CA ILE A 210 -20.32 1.01 22.16
C ILE A 210 -19.20 0.42 23.00
N LEU A 211 -18.23 -0.20 22.34
CA LEU A 211 -17.04 -0.75 22.99
C LEU A 211 -15.95 0.33 23.09
N TYR A 212 -15.28 0.37 24.24
CA TYR A 212 -14.08 1.18 24.49
C TYR A 212 -12.91 0.23 24.81
N PRO A 213 -12.19 -0.25 23.79
CA PRO A 213 -11.18 -1.28 23.97
C PRO A 213 -9.94 -0.76 24.71
N SER A 214 -9.36 -1.62 25.55
CA SER A 214 -8.07 -1.40 26.23
C SER A 214 -6.86 -1.84 25.40
N PHE A 215 -7.08 -2.37 24.19
CA PHE A 215 -6.04 -2.63 23.21
C PHE A 215 -6.66 -2.63 21.81
N THR A 216 -6.00 -2.02 20.82
CA THR A 216 -6.43 -2.01 19.43
C THR A 216 -5.27 -2.21 18.49
N GLU A 217 -5.44 -3.07 17.50
CA GLU A 217 -4.44 -3.36 16.48
C GLU A 217 -5.11 -3.69 15.15
N MET A 218 -4.57 -3.17 14.05
CA MET A 218 -4.96 -3.55 12.70
C MET A 218 -3.83 -4.32 12.04
N LYS A 219 -4.11 -5.57 11.67
CA LYS A 219 -3.17 -6.46 10.96
C LYS A 219 -3.71 -6.75 9.57
N ILE A 220 -2.82 -6.74 8.58
CA ILE A 220 -3.14 -7.11 7.20
C ILE A 220 -2.33 -8.34 6.83
N ARG A 221 -3.01 -9.31 6.19
CA ARG A 221 -2.42 -10.53 5.64
C ARG A 221 -2.83 -10.62 4.17
N ARG A 222 -1.91 -11.07 3.30
CA ARG A 222 -2.28 -11.46 1.94
C ARG A 222 -3.20 -12.68 2.00
N VAL A 223 -4.34 -12.58 1.34
CA VAL A 223 -5.27 -13.70 1.12
C VAL A 223 -4.68 -14.62 0.08
#